data_AF-A0A1J5PGF3-F1
#
_entry.id   AF-A0A1J5PGF3-F1
#
_cell.length_a   1.000
_cell.length_b   1.000
_cell.length_c   1.000
_cell.angle_alpha   90.00
_cell.angle_beta   90.00
_cell.angle_gamma   90.00
#
_symmetry.space_group_name_H-M   'P 1'
#
loop_
_entity.id
_entity.type
_entity.pdbx_description
1 polymer ?
#
loop_
_entity_poly.entity_id
_entity_poly.type
_entity_poly.pdbx_seq_one_letter_code
_entity_poly.pdbx_strand_id
1 'polypeptide(L)'
;MHRQQKFMGSMLNAATSSGTLLNPIKLLSFINAALSTVTTDPGLTRDDLLTLASQMKGLSASSLHMLTVPLSNINYSADGVYGAVLWDPTLSAELWRRIRLDIPVAPTPAKITGALTIPPSMIDIAVQNGSSINGLAAKAVADLTNVGFVSMGAPTTALSAVTKTTITYDPVYTDSLRTLRAALPGSLLVAKKGEGKTFIVTLGADYKAVATFAIPTKTPAPSTSASSPFVVQSGADAICK
;
A
#
# COMPACT_ATOMS: atom_id res chain seq x y z
N MET A 1 -10.58 12.77 -12.42
CA MET A 1 -9.61 12.65 -11.31
C MET A 1 -8.38 11.78 -11.64
N HIS A 2 -8.53 10.60 -12.24
CA HIS A 2 -7.41 9.66 -12.44
C HIS A 2 -6.18 10.21 -13.21
N ARG A 3 -6.38 11.09 -14.21
CA ARG A 3 -5.26 11.72 -14.96
C ARG A 3 -4.54 12.81 -14.16
N GLN A 4 -5.24 13.51 -13.27
CA GLN A 4 -4.65 14.54 -12.40
C GLN A 4 -3.76 13.89 -11.33
N GLN A 5 -4.21 12.78 -10.74
CA GLN A 5 -3.42 11.98 -9.81
C GLN A 5 -2.17 11.39 -10.47
N LYS A 6 -2.28 10.92 -11.72
CA LYS A 6 -1.11 10.48 -12.50
C LYS A 6 -0.13 11.61 -12.81
N PHE A 7 -0.61 12.79 -13.18
CA PHE A 7 0.26 13.96 -13.41
C PHE A 7 1.00 14.36 -12.14
N MET A 8 0.30 14.47 -11.01
CA MET A 8 0.90 14.77 -9.72
C MET A 8 1.89 13.68 -9.29
N GLY A 9 1.56 12.40 -9.49
CA GLY A 9 2.43 11.27 -9.19
C GLY A 9 3.72 11.27 -10.01
N SER A 10 3.64 11.57 -11.31
CA SER A 10 4.81 11.71 -12.19
C SER A 10 5.66 12.93 -11.85
N MET A 11 5.05 14.06 -11.47
CA MET A 11 5.76 15.25 -11.02
C MET A 11 6.51 15.00 -9.71
N LEU A 12 5.85 14.35 -8.74
CA LEU A 12 6.47 13.90 -7.49
C LEU A 12 7.60 12.92 -7.76
N ASN A 13 7.41 11.92 -8.62
CA ASN A 13 8.45 10.96 -8.97
C ASN A 13 9.68 11.63 -9.62
N ALA A 14 9.48 12.63 -10.48
CA ALA A 14 10.58 13.39 -11.06
C ALA A 14 11.36 14.18 -9.98
N ALA A 15 10.63 14.80 -9.04
CA ALA A 15 11.19 15.51 -7.89
C ALA A 15 11.93 14.58 -6.90
N THR A 16 11.41 13.36 -6.69
CA THR A 16 11.95 12.35 -5.77
C THR A 16 12.85 11.31 -6.44
N SER A 17 13.19 11.48 -7.73
CA SER A 17 14.05 10.53 -8.42
C SER A 17 15.47 10.61 -7.86
N SER A 18 16.15 9.46 -7.74
CA SER A 18 17.51 9.40 -7.19
C SER A 18 18.48 10.33 -7.92
N GLY A 19 18.26 10.62 -9.20
CA GLY A 19 19.09 11.56 -9.99
C GLY A 19 18.90 13.04 -9.66
N THR A 20 17.75 13.42 -9.08
CA THR A 20 17.44 14.79 -8.63
C THR A 20 17.73 14.95 -7.14
N LEU A 21 17.34 13.99 -6.30
CA LEU A 21 17.55 14.03 -4.85
C LEU A 21 19.02 13.94 -4.42
N LEU A 22 19.84 13.15 -5.14
CA LEU A 22 21.26 12.99 -4.83
C LEU A 22 22.13 14.10 -5.44
N ASN A 23 21.52 15.03 -6.19
CA ASN A 23 22.22 16.15 -6.83
C ASN A 23 21.72 17.49 -6.26
N PRO A 24 22.47 18.14 -5.34
CA PRO A 24 22.02 19.34 -4.65
C PRO A 24 21.78 20.53 -5.59
N ILE A 25 22.48 20.61 -6.73
CA ILE A 25 22.30 21.68 -7.72
C ILE A 25 20.97 21.50 -8.47
N LYS A 26 20.65 20.26 -8.90
CA LYS A 26 19.38 19.95 -9.58
C LYS A 26 18.18 20.09 -8.65
N LEU A 27 18.32 19.69 -7.39
CA LEU A 27 17.29 19.84 -6.37
C LEU A 27 16.94 21.33 -6.14
N LEU A 28 17.95 22.18 -5.97
CA LEU A 28 17.74 23.63 -5.80
C LEU A 28 17.14 24.29 -7.05
N SER A 29 17.59 23.87 -8.24
CA SER A 29 17.01 24.32 -9.52
C SER A 29 15.52 23.97 -9.63
N PHE A 30 15.14 22.74 -9.26
CA PHE A 30 13.75 22.29 -9.27
C PHE A 30 12.90 23.08 -8.27
N ILE A 31 13.38 23.26 -7.03
CA ILE A 31 12.68 24.02 -5.99
C ILE A 31 12.46 25.47 -6.45
N ASN A 32 13.48 26.14 -6.99
CA ASN A 32 13.36 27.51 -7.47
C ASN A 32 12.37 27.64 -8.64
N ALA A 33 12.39 26.69 -9.59
CA ALA A 33 11.43 26.67 -10.70
C ALA A 33 9.99 26.43 -10.21
N ALA A 34 9.79 25.49 -9.28
CA ALA A 34 8.48 25.23 -8.68
C ALA A 34 7.95 26.48 -7.94
N LEU A 35 8.78 27.10 -7.10
CA LEU A 35 8.41 28.30 -6.35
C LEU A 35 8.15 29.51 -7.25
N SER A 36 8.78 29.60 -8.42
CA SER A 36 8.52 30.68 -9.38
C SER A 36 7.12 30.64 -10.01
N THR A 37 6.43 29.50 -9.91
CA THR A 37 5.09 29.28 -10.48
C THR A 37 3.98 29.23 -9.43
N VAL A 38 4.32 29.39 -8.15
CA VAL A 38 3.38 29.26 -7.03
C VAL A 38 3.31 30.58 -6.27
N THR A 39 2.10 31.14 -6.17
CA THR A 39 1.85 32.27 -5.26
C THR A 39 1.81 31.73 -3.83
N THR A 40 2.61 32.34 -2.96
CA THR A 40 2.72 31.96 -1.55
C THR A 40 2.12 33.06 -0.66
N ASP A 41 1.71 32.68 0.55
CA ASP A 41 1.27 33.66 1.55
C ASP A 41 2.45 34.57 1.95
N PRO A 42 2.23 35.87 2.23
CA PRO A 42 3.30 36.79 2.61
C PRO A 42 4.10 36.35 3.85
N GLY A 43 3.50 35.56 4.74
CA GLY A 43 4.14 35.02 5.94
C GLY A 43 5.02 33.79 5.68
N LEU A 44 4.97 33.19 4.48
CA LEU A 44 5.79 32.02 4.16
C LEU A 44 7.22 32.46 3.82
N THR A 45 8.18 32.09 4.68
CA THR A 45 9.58 32.45 4.49
C THR A 45 10.36 31.42 3.69
N ARG A 46 11.55 31.79 3.21
CA ARG A 46 12.47 30.85 2.55
C ARG A 46 12.93 29.73 3.49
N ASP A 47 13.08 30.02 4.78
CA ASP A 47 13.52 29.05 5.78
C ASP A 47 12.43 28.01 6.08
N ASP A 48 11.15 28.40 6.03
CA ASP A 48 10.02 27.47 6.14
C ASP A 48 10.01 26.47 4.98
N LEU A 49 10.31 26.95 3.76
CA LEU A 49 10.39 26.13 2.56
C LEU A 49 11.57 25.15 2.60
N LEU A 50 12.73 25.59 3.10
CA LEU A 50 13.89 24.72 3.31
C LEU A 50 13.62 23.67 4.40
N THR A 51 12.95 24.07 5.48
CA THR A 51 12.54 23.15 6.55
C THR A 51 11.58 22.09 6.02
N LEU A 52 10.56 22.49 5.25
CA LEU A 52 9.64 21.58 4.58
C LEU A 52 10.37 20.63 3.64
N ALA A 53 11.25 21.14 2.77
CA ALA A 53 12.05 20.31 1.86
C ALA A 53 12.92 19.29 2.60
N SER A 54 13.47 19.67 3.76
CA SER A 54 14.25 18.77 4.61
C SER A 54 13.39 17.67 5.26
N GLN A 55 12.16 17.98 5.67
CA GLN A 55 11.21 17.00 6.21
C GLN A 55 10.70 16.03 5.13
N MET A 56 10.61 16.50 3.89
CA MET A 56 10.26 15.68 2.74
C MET A 56 11.41 14.76 2.29
N LYS A 57 12.64 14.99 2.76
CA LYS A 57 13.82 14.18 2.45
C LYS A 57 13.64 12.76 3.01
N GLY A 58 13.36 11.81 2.13
CA GLY A 58 13.08 10.41 2.49
C GLY A 58 11.66 9.96 2.15
N LEU A 59 10.78 10.86 1.69
CA LEU A 59 9.53 10.47 1.06
C LEU A 59 9.80 9.71 -0.23
N SER A 60 9.40 8.45 -0.26
CA SER A 60 9.36 7.62 -1.47
C SER A 60 7.97 7.65 -2.09
N ALA A 61 7.88 7.39 -3.39
CA ALA A 61 6.59 7.24 -4.08
C ALA A 61 5.66 6.19 -3.42
N SER A 62 6.23 5.19 -2.74
CA SER A 62 5.50 4.16 -1.99
C SER A 62 4.93 4.64 -0.64
N SER A 63 5.46 5.73 -0.09
CA SER A 63 5.01 6.33 1.19
C SER A 63 3.98 7.45 0.96
N LEU A 64 3.73 7.80 -0.31
CA LEU A 64 2.78 8.83 -0.69
C LEU A 64 1.39 8.22 -0.89
N HIS A 65 0.40 8.78 -0.22
CA HIS A 65 -1.00 8.39 -0.35
C HIS A 65 -1.80 9.52 -0.99
N MET A 66 -2.41 9.24 -2.13
CA MET A 66 -3.34 10.12 -2.81
C MET A 66 -4.77 9.66 -2.56
N LEU A 67 -5.63 10.58 -2.17
CA LEU A 67 -7.06 10.32 -2.05
C LEU A 67 -7.85 11.53 -2.55
N THR A 68 -9.08 11.28 -2.98
CA THR A 68 -10.05 12.33 -3.28
C THR A 68 -10.93 12.50 -2.04
N VAL A 69 -11.28 13.74 -1.70
CA VAL A 69 -12.29 14.00 -0.65
C VAL A 69 -13.55 13.20 -1.00
N PRO A 70 -14.13 12.43 -0.05
CA PRO A 70 -15.33 11.65 -0.29
C PRO A 70 -16.49 12.52 -0.81
N LEU A 71 -17.13 12.07 -1.88
CA LEU A 71 -18.22 12.80 -2.53
C LEU A 71 -19.52 12.03 -2.37
N SER A 72 -20.59 12.73 -1.99
CA SER A 72 -21.96 12.19 -2.00
C SER A 72 -22.65 12.42 -3.34
N ASN A 73 -22.30 13.51 -4.06
CA ASN A 73 -22.83 13.80 -5.38
C ASN A 73 -21.82 14.59 -6.23
N ILE A 74 -21.52 14.11 -7.45
CA ILE A 74 -20.58 14.74 -8.37
C ILE A 74 -21.19 15.85 -9.23
N ASN A 75 -22.51 15.93 -9.31
CA ASN A 75 -23.28 16.90 -10.10
C ASN A 75 -24.48 17.40 -9.26
N TYR A 76 -24.19 17.90 -8.07
CA TYR A 76 -25.19 18.46 -7.17
C TYR A 76 -25.78 19.74 -7.76
N SER A 77 -27.11 19.82 -7.71
CA SER A 77 -27.85 21.03 -8.01
C SER A 77 -29.07 21.11 -7.11
N ALA A 78 -29.11 22.13 -6.25
CA ALA A 78 -30.24 22.43 -5.36
C ALA A 78 -30.10 23.87 -4.85
N ASP A 79 -31.21 24.48 -4.41
CA ASP A 79 -31.23 25.80 -3.77
C ASP A 79 -30.50 26.91 -4.54
N GLY A 80 -30.57 26.88 -5.88
CA GLY A 80 -29.92 27.86 -6.75
C GLY A 80 -28.42 27.62 -7.00
N VAL A 81 -27.85 26.56 -6.40
CA VAL A 81 -26.50 26.07 -6.72
C VAL A 81 -26.61 25.05 -7.86
N TYR A 82 -25.81 25.22 -8.90
CA TYR A 82 -25.77 24.33 -10.07
C TYR A 82 -24.34 23.91 -10.39
N GLY A 83 -24.18 22.66 -10.85
CA GLY A 83 -22.87 22.14 -11.26
C GLY A 83 -21.86 22.03 -10.10
N ALA A 84 -22.35 21.79 -8.88
CA ALA A 84 -21.51 21.66 -7.71
C ALA A 84 -21.13 20.21 -7.42
N VAL A 85 -20.03 20.04 -6.70
CA VAL A 85 -19.62 18.75 -6.16
C VAL A 85 -19.96 18.75 -4.67
N LEU A 86 -20.86 17.87 -4.26
CA LEU A 86 -21.25 17.71 -2.86
C LEU A 86 -20.37 16.66 -2.19
N TRP A 87 -19.72 17.06 -1.11
CA TRP A 87 -18.94 16.18 -0.26
C TRP A 87 -19.85 15.23 0.53
N ASP A 88 -19.36 14.05 0.85
CA ASP A 88 -20.05 13.16 1.78
C ASP A 88 -19.92 13.75 3.20
N PRO A 89 -21.03 14.12 3.87
CA PRO A 89 -20.97 14.84 5.15
C PRO A 89 -20.34 13.99 6.27
N THR A 90 -20.47 12.67 6.20
CA THR A 90 -19.95 11.72 7.19
C THR A 90 -18.49 11.39 6.92
N LEU A 91 -18.18 10.93 5.72
CA LEU A 91 -16.84 10.47 5.35
C LEU A 91 -15.87 11.64 5.25
N SER A 92 -16.30 12.80 4.76
CA SER A 92 -15.42 13.99 4.68
C SER A 92 -15.11 14.54 6.06
N ALA A 93 -16.09 14.57 6.98
CA ALA A 93 -15.84 14.96 8.36
C ALA A 93 -14.82 14.04 9.05
N GLU A 94 -14.95 12.72 8.84
CA GLU A 94 -13.98 11.74 9.34
C GLU A 94 -12.59 11.92 8.71
N LEU A 95 -12.50 12.24 7.41
CA LEU A 95 -11.24 12.52 6.73
C LEU A 95 -10.51 13.72 7.40
N TRP A 96 -11.22 14.83 7.58
CA TRP A 96 -10.64 16.03 8.19
C TRP A 96 -10.29 15.84 9.66
N ARG A 97 -11.07 15.05 10.40
CA ARG A 97 -10.75 14.66 11.78
C ARG A 97 -9.43 13.88 11.82
N ARG A 98 -9.24 12.91 10.92
CA ARG A 98 -8.01 12.13 10.85
C ARG A 98 -6.80 12.98 10.51
N ILE A 99 -6.89 13.86 9.52
CA ILE A 99 -5.80 14.79 9.17
C ILE A 99 -5.45 15.69 10.37
N ARG A 100 -6.46 16.25 11.04
CA ARG A 100 -6.25 17.15 12.20
C ARG A 100 -5.55 16.44 13.37
N LEU A 101 -5.88 15.17 13.61
CA LEU A 101 -5.37 14.38 14.73
C LEU A 101 -4.15 13.52 14.35
N ASP A 102 -3.60 13.73 13.14
CA ASP A 102 -2.49 12.95 12.59
C ASP A 102 -2.75 11.41 12.63
N ILE A 103 -4.00 11.02 12.37
CA ILE A 103 -4.41 9.63 12.27
C ILE A 103 -4.27 9.18 10.80
N PRO A 104 -3.63 8.03 10.52
CA PRO A 104 -3.48 7.53 9.15
C PRO A 104 -4.82 7.43 8.39
N VAL A 105 -4.85 8.05 7.21
CA VAL A 105 -6.02 8.02 6.29
C VAL A 105 -5.99 6.77 5.42
N ALA A 106 -4.80 6.30 5.06
CA ALA A 106 -4.57 5.00 4.46
C ALA A 106 -4.31 3.96 5.56
N PRO A 107 -4.59 2.66 5.31
CA PRO A 107 -3.91 1.62 6.07
C PRO A 107 -2.41 1.84 5.85
N THR A 108 -1.71 2.22 6.93
CA THR A 108 -0.25 2.34 6.90
C THR A 108 0.27 0.99 6.40
N PRO A 109 1.16 0.92 5.38
CA PRO A 109 1.87 -0.31 5.11
C PRO A 109 2.62 -0.63 6.40
N ALA A 110 2.08 -1.59 7.15
CA ALA A 110 2.53 -1.87 8.49
C ALA A 110 4.03 -2.13 8.42
N LYS A 111 4.82 -1.32 9.12
CA LYS A 111 6.12 -1.75 9.56
C LYS A 111 5.81 -2.87 10.55
N ILE A 112 5.81 -4.11 10.07
CA ILE A 112 5.39 -5.29 10.84
C ILE A 112 6.52 -5.63 11.82
N THR A 113 6.63 -4.84 12.87
CA THR A 113 7.48 -5.10 14.03
C THR A 113 6.57 -5.39 15.21
N GLY A 114 5.97 -6.57 15.19
CA GLY A 114 5.14 -7.09 16.28
C GLY A 114 5.27 -8.59 16.31
N ALA A 115 5.21 -9.18 17.51
CA ALA A 115 5.26 -10.62 17.69
C ALA A 115 4.22 -11.32 16.80
N LEU A 116 4.58 -12.48 16.26
CA LEU A 116 3.64 -13.32 15.53
C LEU A 116 2.58 -13.81 16.53
N THR A 117 1.32 -13.75 16.12
CA THR A 117 0.15 -13.92 17.00
C THR A 117 -0.67 -15.12 16.53
N ILE A 118 -0.79 -15.33 15.21
CA ILE A 118 -1.59 -16.42 14.64
C ILE A 118 -0.66 -17.56 14.19
N PRO A 119 -0.88 -18.81 14.64
CA PRO A 119 -0.07 -19.93 14.19
C PRO A 119 -0.34 -20.27 12.71
N PRO A 120 0.65 -20.81 11.97
CA PRO A 120 0.49 -21.23 10.57
C PRO A 120 -0.69 -22.17 10.34
N SER A 121 -1.01 -23.02 11.31
CA SER A 121 -2.09 -24.00 11.23
C SER A 121 -3.50 -23.40 11.17
N MET A 122 -3.66 -22.10 11.48
CA MET A 122 -4.93 -21.38 11.35
C MET A 122 -5.01 -20.56 10.05
N ILE A 123 -4.06 -20.73 9.14
CA ILE A 123 -3.92 -19.91 7.93
C ILE A 123 -4.09 -20.78 6.69
N ASP A 124 -5.20 -20.55 6.01
CA ASP A 124 -5.58 -21.20 4.76
C ASP A 124 -4.87 -20.52 3.58
N ILE A 125 -4.12 -21.27 2.77
CA ILE A 125 -3.39 -20.75 1.60
C ILE A 125 -3.82 -21.45 0.31
N ALA A 126 -3.87 -20.71 -0.79
CA ALA A 126 -4.01 -21.25 -2.14
C ALA A 126 -2.80 -20.81 -2.96
N VAL A 127 -2.01 -21.76 -3.45
CA VAL A 127 -0.74 -21.48 -4.14
C VAL A 127 -0.92 -21.54 -5.65
N GLN A 128 -0.47 -20.49 -6.34
CA GLN A 128 -0.52 -20.37 -7.78
C GLN A 128 0.89 -20.20 -8.38
N ASN A 129 1.17 -20.88 -9.50
CA ASN A 129 2.40 -20.65 -10.25
C ASN A 129 2.20 -19.50 -11.23
N GLY A 130 2.85 -18.36 -10.97
CA GLY A 130 2.93 -17.24 -11.92
C GLY A 130 4.27 -17.16 -12.63
N SER A 131 5.12 -18.19 -12.54
CA SER A 131 6.43 -18.25 -13.22
C SER A 131 6.43 -19.26 -14.37
N SER A 132 7.48 -19.24 -15.18
CA SER A 132 7.74 -20.29 -16.18
C SER A 132 8.44 -21.54 -15.61
N ILE A 133 8.63 -21.61 -14.28
CA ILE A 133 9.33 -22.72 -13.63
C ILE A 133 8.32 -23.84 -13.34
N ASN A 134 8.51 -24.99 -13.99
CA ASN A 134 7.69 -26.18 -13.77
C ASN A 134 7.87 -26.72 -12.34
N GLY A 135 6.75 -27.10 -11.71
CA GLY A 135 6.75 -27.66 -10.35
C GLY A 135 6.94 -26.66 -9.21
N LEU A 136 7.11 -25.36 -9.49
CA LEU A 136 7.37 -24.35 -8.46
C LEU A 136 6.24 -24.25 -7.42
N ALA A 137 4.97 -24.28 -7.86
CA ALA A 137 3.83 -24.23 -6.95
C ALA A 137 3.69 -25.49 -6.10
N ALA A 138 3.98 -26.68 -6.66
CA ALA A 138 4.00 -27.91 -5.89
C ALA A 138 5.11 -27.91 -4.83
N LYS A 139 6.30 -27.42 -5.19
CA LYS A 139 7.41 -27.22 -4.24
C LYS A 139 7.01 -26.27 -3.12
N ALA A 140 6.44 -25.11 -3.46
CA ALA A 140 6.07 -24.12 -2.47
C ALA A 140 4.94 -24.59 -1.54
N VAL A 141 3.97 -25.35 -2.06
CA VAL A 141 2.96 -26.00 -1.21
C VAL A 141 3.64 -26.91 -0.19
N ALA A 142 4.58 -27.77 -0.61
CA ALA A 142 5.32 -28.63 0.30
C ALA A 142 6.14 -27.84 1.33
N ASP A 143 6.84 -26.78 0.90
CA ASP A 143 7.63 -25.94 1.80
C ASP A 143 6.75 -25.22 2.84
N LEU A 144 5.57 -24.73 2.43
CA LEU A 144 4.63 -24.02 3.31
C LEU A 144 3.87 -24.98 4.26
N THR A 145 3.49 -26.17 3.80
CA THR A 145 2.87 -27.17 4.67
C THR A 145 3.86 -27.74 5.68
N ASN A 146 5.15 -27.87 5.32
CA ASN A 146 6.21 -28.29 6.25
C ASN A 146 6.40 -27.32 7.43
N VAL A 147 6.12 -26.03 7.25
CA VAL A 147 6.16 -25.03 8.35
C VAL A 147 4.79 -24.82 9.01
N GLY A 148 3.78 -25.60 8.61
CA GLY A 148 2.48 -25.70 9.28
C GLY A 148 1.32 -24.93 8.65
N PHE A 149 1.46 -24.32 7.46
CA PHE A 149 0.33 -23.70 6.76
C PHE A 149 -0.64 -24.74 6.19
N VAL A 150 -1.92 -24.38 6.06
CA VAL A 150 -2.96 -25.27 5.51
C VAL A 150 -3.19 -24.95 4.03
N SER A 151 -2.84 -25.87 3.12
CA SER A 151 -3.11 -25.69 1.68
C SER A 151 -4.55 -26.06 1.33
N MET A 152 -5.28 -25.09 0.77
CA MET A 152 -6.62 -25.25 0.24
C MET A 152 -6.55 -25.70 -1.22
N GLY A 153 -6.61 -27.02 -1.41
CA GLY A 153 -6.62 -27.65 -2.73
C GLY A 153 -5.24 -27.80 -3.38
N ALA A 154 -5.26 -28.28 -4.62
CA ALA A 154 -4.05 -28.49 -5.41
C ALA A 154 -3.47 -27.16 -5.92
N PRO A 155 -2.13 -27.05 -6.07
CA PRO A 155 -1.52 -25.88 -6.67
C PRO A 155 -2.04 -25.67 -8.10
N THR A 156 -2.36 -24.41 -8.44
CA THR A 156 -2.88 -24.04 -9.75
C THR A 156 -1.90 -23.15 -10.52
N THR A 157 -2.19 -22.88 -11.79
CA THR A 157 -1.43 -21.92 -12.59
C THR A 157 -2.14 -20.57 -12.56
N ALA A 158 -1.40 -19.50 -12.32
CA ALA A 158 -1.96 -18.15 -12.31
C ALA A 158 -2.34 -17.73 -13.74
N LEU A 159 -3.41 -16.93 -13.86
CA LEU A 159 -3.86 -16.39 -15.15
C LEU A 159 -2.89 -15.37 -15.76
N SER A 160 -1.93 -14.87 -14.99
CA SER A 160 -0.93 -13.91 -15.43
C SER A 160 0.41 -14.20 -14.78
N ALA A 161 1.47 -14.06 -15.57
CA ALA A 161 2.83 -14.26 -15.07
C ALA A 161 3.25 -13.10 -14.14
N VAL A 162 3.94 -13.43 -13.05
CA VAL A 162 4.50 -12.46 -12.09
C VAL A 162 6.01 -12.69 -11.96
N THR A 163 6.77 -11.59 -11.94
CA THR A 163 8.23 -11.65 -11.73
C THR A 163 8.61 -11.70 -10.26
N LYS A 164 7.73 -11.19 -9.38
CA LYS A 164 7.85 -11.24 -7.93
C LYS A 164 6.69 -11.99 -7.30
N THR A 165 6.98 -12.72 -6.24
CA THR A 165 5.99 -13.45 -5.46
C THR A 165 5.04 -12.48 -4.79
N THR A 166 3.74 -12.71 -4.93
CA THR A 166 2.70 -11.85 -4.37
C THR A 166 1.80 -12.62 -3.41
N ILE A 167 1.28 -11.92 -2.41
CA ILE A 167 0.27 -12.42 -1.47
C ILE A 167 -0.97 -11.56 -1.63
N THR A 168 -2.03 -12.15 -2.17
CA THR A 168 -3.35 -11.53 -2.20
C THR A 168 -4.13 -11.93 -0.96
N TYR A 169 -4.72 -10.96 -0.27
CA TYR A 169 -5.38 -11.17 1.02
C TYR A 169 -6.53 -10.19 1.25
N ASP A 170 -7.49 -10.58 2.08
CA ASP A 170 -8.48 -9.65 2.61
C ASP A 170 -7.86 -8.85 3.77
N PRO A 171 -7.91 -7.50 3.74
CA PRO A 171 -7.38 -6.64 4.80
C PRO A 171 -7.83 -7.00 6.22
N VAL A 172 -8.99 -7.65 6.38
CA VAL A 172 -9.49 -8.13 7.69
C VAL A 172 -8.52 -9.10 8.37
N TYR A 173 -7.72 -9.88 7.61
CA TYR A 173 -6.82 -10.90 8.15
C TYR A 173 -5.35 -10.44 8.27
N THR A 174 -5.13 -9.18 8.66
CA THR A 174 -3.77 -8.61 8.72
C THR A 174 -2.85 -9.35 9.70
N ASP A 175 -3.38 -9.94 10.77
CA ASP A 175 -2.59 -10.69 11.76
C ASP A 175 -2.11 -12.04 11.22
N SER A 176 -2.96 -12.76 10.50
CA SER A 176 -2.58 -13.97 9.76
C SER A 176 -1.56 -13.67 8.67
N LEU A 177 -1.71 -12.51 7.99
CA LEU A 177 -0.74 -12.06 7.00
C LEU A 177 0.67 -11.92 7.59
N ARG A 178 0.81 -11.50 8.86
CA ARG A 178 2.13 -11.34 9.49
C ARG A 178 2.89 -12.66 9.52
N THR A 179 2.21 -13.73 9.91
CA THR A 179 2.78 -15.07 9.97
C THR A 179 3.16 -15.57 8.59
N LEU A 180 2.29 -15.38 7.58
CA LEU A 180 2.59 -15.77 6.21
C LEU A 180 3.76 -14.97 5.60
N ARG A 181 3.85 -13.68 5.90
CA ARG A 181 4.94 -12.81 5.44
C ARG A 181 6.27 -13.11 6.15
N ALA A 182 6.24 -13.63 7.37
CA ALA A 182 7.45 -14.13 8.03
C ALA A 182 8.01 -15.37 7.32
N ALA A 183 7.13 -16.23 6.80
CA ALA A 183 7.51 -17.38 5.98
C ALA A 183 7.97 -17.00 4.57
N LEU A 184 7.41 -15.92 4.00
CA LEU A 184 7.70 -15.44 2.64
C LEU A 184 8.23 -13.99 2.66
N PRO A 185 9.44 -13.74 3.17
CA PRO A 185 10.00 -12.40 3.20
C PRO A 185 10.24 -11.88 1.78
N GLY A 186 9.93 -10.60 1.56
CA GLY A 186 10.12 -9.95 0.26
C GLY A 186 8.95 -10.10 -0.73
N SER A 187 7.90 -10.87 -0.38
CA SER A 187 6.67 -10.94 -1.17
C SER A 187 5.97 -9.58 -1.24
N LEU A 188 5.42 -9.24 -2.41
CA LEU A 188 4.56 -8.07 -2.56
C LEU A 188 3.15 -8.35 -2.04
N LEU A 189 2.50 -7.34 -1.46
CA LEU A 189 1.18 -7.48 -0.85
C LEU A 189 0.11 -6.88 -1.76
N VAL A 190 -0.97 -7.63 -2.00
CA VAL A 190 -2.13 -7.20 -2.79
C VAL A 190 -3.37 -7.29 -1.90
N ALA A 191 -3.83 -6.15 -1.40
CA ALA A 191 -5.06 -6.09 -0.62
C ALA A 191 -6.28 -6.18 -1.53
N LYS A 192 -7.15 -7.18 -1.30
CA LYS A 192 -8.42 -7.37 -2.03
C LYS A 192 -9.56 -7.61 -1.04
N LYS A 193 -10.39 -6.59 -0.83
CA LYS A 193 -11.55 -6.67 0.07
C LYS A 193 -12.55 -7.71 -0.47
N GLY A 194 -13.04 -8.59 0.40
CA GLY A 194 -13.96 -9.66 0.02
C GLY A 194 -13.27 -10.92 -0.53
N GLU A 195 -11.94 -11.00 -0.47
CA GLU A 195 -11.20 -12.23 -0.82
C GLU A 195 -11.50 -13.36 0.19
N GLY A 196 -11.87 -13.00 1.42
CA GLY A 196 -12.15 -13.95 2.49
C GLY A 196 -10.89 -14.40 3.23
N LYS A 197 -10.99 -15.54 3.92
CA LYS A 197 -9.96 -16.05 4.85
C LYS A 197 -8.76 -16.72 4.17
N THR A 198 -8.88 -17.04 2.88
CA THR A 198 -7.85 -17.76 2.13
C THR A 198 -6.86 -16.77 1.52
N PHE A 199 -5.57 -16.99 1.76
CA PHE A 199 -4.50 -16.20 1.17
C PHE A 199 -4.11 -16.81 -0.18
N ILE A 200 -4.15 -16.01 -1.25
CA ILE A 200 -3.65 -16.46 -2.55
C ILE A 200 -2.18 -16.08 -2.67
N VAL A 201 -1.31 -17.08 -2.73
CA VAL A 201 0.13 -16.91 -2.93
C VAL A 201 0.47 -17.18 -4.39
N THR A 202 0.76 -16.14 -5.15
CA THR A 202 1.18 -16.27 -6.56
C THR A 202 2.69 -16.17 -6.65
N LEU A 203 3.34 -17.27 -7.05
CA LEU A 203 4.79 -17.39 -7.05
C LEU A 203 5.40 -16.78 -8.30
N GLY A 204 6.41 -15.93 -8.09
CA GLY A 204 7.29 -15.44 -9.15
C GLY A 204 8.57 -16.25 -9.24
N ALA A 205 9.39 -15.95 -10.25
CA ALA A 205 10.72 -16.55 -10.42
C ALA A 205 11.69 -16.21 -9.27
N ASP A 206 11.34 -15.23 -8.44
CA ASP A 206 12.07 -14.84 -7.23
C ASP A 206 11.93 -15.84 -6.07
N TYR A 207 10.89 -16.68 -6.05
CA TYR A 207 10.72 -17.68 -5.00
C TYR A 207 11.86 -18.71 -5.00
N LYS A 208 12.36 -19.05 -3.80
CA LYS A 208 13.47 -20.01 -3.60
C LYS A 208 13.10 -21.06 -2.56
N ALA A 209 12.77 -20.60 -1.36
CA ALA A 209 12.34 -21.41 -0.23
C ALA A 209 11.55 -20.56 0.76
N VAL A 210 10.85 -21.23 1.68
CA VAL A 210 10.30 -20.61 2.87
C VAL A 210 11.43 -20.21 3.82
N ALA A 211 11.35 -19.00 4.37
CA ALA A 211 12.30 -18.53 5.37
C ALA A 211 12.03 -19.16 6.74
N THR A 212 13.06 -19.23 7.57
CA THR A 212 12.91 -19.66 8.97
C THR A 212 12.31 -18.53 9.81
N PHE A 213 11.28 -18.84 10.61
CA PHE A 213 10.62 -17.88 11.49
C PHE A 213 10.18 -18.54 12.81
N ALA A 214 9.99 -17.73 13.85
CA ALA A 214 9.51 -18.21 15.14
C ALA A 214 8.00 -18.47 15.10
N ILE A 215 7.59 -19.74 15.18
CA ILE A 215 6.17 -20.12 15.17
C ILE A 215 5.53 -19.69 16.50
N PRO A 216 4.48 -18.86 16.49
CA PRO A 216 3.82 -18.46 17.72
C PRO A 216 3.00 -19.63 18.29
N THR A 217 3.24 -19.96 19.56
CA THR A 217 2.61 -21.10 20.24
C THR A 217 1.37 -20.71 21.07
N LYS A 218 1.01 -19.43 21.12
CA LYS A 218 -0.07 -18.93 21.99
C LYS A 218 -1.09 -18.13 21.19
N THR A 219 -2.34 -18.61 21.17
CA THR A 219 -3.52 -17.93 20.60
C THR A 219 -3.85 -16.66 21.41
N PRO A 220 -3.80 -15.46 20.82
CA PRO A 220 -4.22 -14.24 21.47
C PRO A 220 -5.66 -13.88 21.07
N ALA A 221 -6.37 -13.26 22.00
CA ALA A 221 -7.72 -12.75 21.82
C ALA A 221 -7.80 -11.74 20.66
N PRO A 222 -8.93 -11.67 19.93
CA PRO A 222 -9.07 -10.84 18.74
C PRO A 222 -8.89 -9.36 19.07
N SER A 223 -7.88 -8.73 18.47
CA SER A 223 -7.77 -7.27 18.39
C SER A 223 -8.36 -6.78 17.07
N THR A 224 -9.45 -6.03 17.17
CA THR A 224 -10.11 -5.35 16.05
C THR A 224 -9.15 -4.34 15.41
N SER A 225 -8.63 -4.67 14.23
CA SER A 225 -7.94 -3.69 13.37
C SER A 225 -8.97 -2.77 12.74
N ALA A 226 -8.85 -1.46 12.98
CA ALA A 226 -9.75 -0.45 12.42
C ALA A 226 -9.59 -0.37 10.89
N SER A 227 -10.65 -0.70 10.14
CA SER A 227 -10.67 -0.50 8.69
C SER A 227 -10.75 0.98 8.34
N SER A 228 -10.00 1.44 7.34
CA SER A 228 -10.18 2.77 6.77
C SER A 228 -11.32 2.76 5.74
N PRO A 229 -12.31 3.68 5.81
CA PRO A 229 -13.38 3.78 4.83
C PRO A 229 -12.98 4.51 3.53
N PHE A 230 -11.75 5.00 3.43
CA PHE A 230 -11.30 5.82 2.29
C PHE A 230 -10.73 4.99 1.13
N VAL A 231 -11.05 5.40 -0.11
CA VAL A 231 -10.39 4.89 -1.31
C VAL A 231 -9.06 5.65 -1.49
N VAL A 232 -7.95 4.96 -1.26
CA VAL A 232 -6.60 5.54 -1.30
C VAL A 232 -5.77 4.87 -2.40
N GLN A 233 -5.03 5.67 -3.17
CA GLN A 233 -4.04 5.21 -4.15
C GLN A 233 -2.64 5.50 -3.64
N SER A 234 -1.69 4.59 -3.85
CA SER A 234 -0.28 4.89 -3.57
C SER A 234 0.33 5.70 -4.72
N GLY A 235 1.32 6.55 -4.40
CA GLY A 235 2.09 7.26 -5.41
C GLY A 235 2.81 6.33 -6.39
N ALA A 236 3.14 5.11 -5.95
CA ALA A 236 3.73 4.07 -6.80
C ALA A 236 2.75 3.53 -7.87
N ASP A 237 1.45 3.45 -7.55
CA ASP A 237 0.42 2.98 -8.50
C ASP A 237 0.04 4.06 -9.54
N ALA A 238 0.34 5.33 -9.24
CA ALA A 238 0.08 6.46 -10.12
C ALA A 238 1.13 6.64 -11.23
N ILE A 239 2.27 5.93 -11.16
CA ILE A 239 3.36 6.01 -12.13
C ILE A 239 3.13 4.96 -13.23
N CYS A 240 2.91 5.39 -14.48
CA CYS A 240 2.96 4.46 -15.62
C CYS A 240 4.41 4.00 -15.85
N LYS A 241 4.60 2.68 -16.04
CA LYS A 241 5.81 2.15 -16.69
C LYS A 241 5.71 2.32 -18.19
#